data_AF-A0A6A6A1D5-F1
#
_entry.id   AF-A0A6A6A1D5-F1
#
_cell.length_a   1.000
_cell.length_b   1.000
_cell.length_c   1.000
_cell.angle_alpha   90.00
_cell.angle_beta   90.00
_cell.angle_gamma   90.00
#
_symmetry.space_group_name_H-M   'P 1'
#
loop_
_entity.id
_entity.type
_entity.pdbx_description
1 polymer ?
#
loop_
_entity_poly.entity_id
_entity_poly.type
_entity_poly.pdbx_seq_one_letter_code
_entity_poly.pdbx_strand_id
1 'polypeptide(L)'
;MRSSTSTSTHPPPRSRNTYTTLSAPLLTSTLTLITSLLLLLTLLWHISSTHLANTYAMPIPWQTDFLAQQFKGIKTGYVLMKGGWIPLDCVYAIWSLDYHHGVQRGRNSPLSTPILQTLLDLTLLALLALHIFLTTRSIQTNRAFCHSSQTLRLQGYVFPAVPGQHAHSALGAVQRCERLGVDIWIAGAFSVGMAGFLGGLHCVGLGVRGWGVGVGRDVGGDREVEGGRGSEGGAGEEKGMGMDGGIDAEGGWREVLLECLVP
;
A
#
# COMPACT_ATOMS: atom_id res chain seq x y z
N MET A 1 -1.21 -71.68 -13.00
CA MET A 1 -1.82 -70.41 -13.45
C MET A 1 -1.42 -69.32 -12.45
N ARG A 2 -0.53 -68.39 -12.85
CA ARG A 2 -0.16 -67.22 -12.06
C ARG A 2 -1.00 -66.05 -12.56
N SER A 3 -1.87 -65.51 -11.71
CA SER A 3 -2.58 -64.27 -12.00
C SER A 3 -1.60 -63.10 -11.90
N SER A 4 -1.35 -62.47 -13.04
CA SER A 4 -0.59 -61.23 -13.16
C SER A 4 -1.46 -60.07 -12.68
N THR A 5 -1.30 -59.66 -11.43
CA THR A 5 -1.86 -58.40 -10.92
C THR A 5 -1.10 -57.24 -11.57
N SER A 6 -1.72 -56.63 -12.58
CA SER A 6 -1.23 -55.39 -13.20
C SER A 6 -1.41 -54.24 -12.22
N THR A 7 -0.32 -53.87 -11.55
CA THR A 7 -0.25 -52.66 -10.72
C THR A 7 -0.41 -51.45 -11.63
N SER A 8 -1.63 -50.90 -11.68
CA SER A 8 -1.93 -49.65 -12.38
C SER A 8 -1.24 -48.51 -11.64
N THR A 9 -0.10 -48.07 -12.16
CA THR A 9 0.67 -46.93 -11.67
C THR A 9 -0.01 -45.66 -12.16
N HIS A 10 -1.11 -45.27 -11.53
CA HIS A 10 -1.64 -43.92 -11.74
C HIS A 10 -0.62 -42.92 -11.20
N PRO A 11 -0.16 -41.94 -12.01
CA PRO A 11 0.71 -40.89 -11.51
C PRO A 11 -0.04 -40.15 -10.39
N PRO A 12 0.61 -39.87 -9.25
CA PRO A 12 -0.03 -39.16 -8.16
C PRO A 12 -0.57 -37.81 -8.68
N PRO A 13 -1.78 -37.41 -8.28
CA PRO A 13 -2.37 -36.15 -8.72
C PRO A 13 -1.39 -35.03 -8.43
N ARG A 14 -0.94 -34.38 -9.51
CA ARG A 14 0.03 -33.29 -9.51
C ARG A 14 -0.57 -32.17 -8.65
N SER A 15 -0.03 -31.98 -7.44
CA SER A 15 -0.65 -31.14 -6.44
C SER A 15 -0.71 -29.68 -6.92
N ARG A 16 -1.90 -29.08 -6.81
CA ARG A 16 -2.25 -27.67 -7.13
C ARG A 16 -1.48 -26.61 -6.32
N ASN A 17 -0.39 -26.98 -5.65
CA ASN A 17 0.30 -26.12 -4.67
C ASN A 17 1.36 -25.19 -5.29
N THR A 18 1.50 -25.14 -6.62
CA THR A 18 2.50 -24.30 -7.27
C THR A 18 2.12 -22.82 -7.30
N TYR A 19 0.84 -22.48 -7.10
CA TYR A 19 0.36 -21.10 -7.19
C TYR A 19 0.58 -20.29 -5.91
N THR A 20 0.70 -20.93 -4.74
CA THR A 20 0.91 -20.24 -3.47
C THR A 20 2.36 -19.80 -3.22
N THR A 21 3.34 -20.41 -3.88
CA THR A 21 4.76 -20.07 -3.71
C THR A 21 5.20 -18.84 -4.51
N LEU A 22 4.49 -18.48 -5.59
CA LEU A 22 4.85 -17.32 -6.41
C LEU A 22 4.26 -15.98 -5.90
N SER A 23 3.19 -16.01 -5.11
CA SER A 23 2.46 -14.79 -4.70
C SER A 23 3.19 -13.99 -3.61
N ALA A 24 3.86 -14.66 -2.67
CA ALA A 24 4.59 -14.01 -1.58
C ALA A 24 5.78 -13.11 -2.04
N PRO A 25 6.69 -13.55 -2.93
CA PRO A 25 7.77 -12.69 -3.42
C PRO A 25 7.27 -11.54 -4.29
N LEU A 26 6.21 -11.77 -5.07
CA LEU A 26 5.57 -10.74 -5.89
C LEU A 26 4.98 -9.63 -5.02
N LEU A 27 4.28 -10.01 -3.95
CA LEU A 27 3.71 -9.06 -3.01
C LEU A 27 4.78 -8.25 -2.26
N THR A 28 5.82 -8.92 -1.76
CA THR A 28 6.91 -8.25 -1.05
C THR A 28 7.63 -7.26 -1.97
N SER A 29 7.83 -7.63 -3.24
CA SER A 29 8.42 -6.75 -4.25
C SER A 29 7.54 -5.53 -4.50
N THR A 30 6.22 -5.72 -4.63
CA THR A 30 5.26 -4.62 -4.83
C THR A 30 5.25 -3.65 -3.64
N LEU A 31 5.26 -4.16 -2.41
CA LEU A 31 5.29 -3.31 -1.22
C LEU A 31 6.61 -2.55 -1.10
N THR A 32 7.73 -3.19 -1.42
CA THR A 32 9.05 -2.54 -1.44
C THR A 32 9.10 -1.45 -2.51
N LEU A 33 8.50 -1.70 -3.68
CA LEU A 33 8.38 -0.70 -4.74
C LEU A 33 7.48 0.47 -4.33
N ILE A 34 6.34 0.20 -3.69
CA ILE A 34 5.43 1.25 -3.20
C ILE A 34 6.11 2.11 -2.13
N THR A 35 6.72 1.48 -1.13
CA THR A 35 7.41 2.18 -0.04
C THR A 35 8.60 2.99 -0.54
N SER A 36 9.43 2.43 -1.43
CA SER A 36 10.53 3.17 -2.05
C SER A 36 10.04 4.36 -2.88
N LEU A 37 8.93 4.21 -3.61
CA LEU A 37 8.31 5.30 -4.37
C LEU A 37 7.76 6.39 -3.44
N LEU A 38 7.11 6.04 -2.34
CA LEU A 38 6.63 7.00 -1.33
C LEU A 38 7.79 7.76 -0.66
N LEU A 39 8.88 7.06 -0.31
CA LEU A 39 10.08 7.68 0.24
C LEU A 39 10.73 8.63 -0.77
N LEU A 40 10.84 8.23 -2.04
CA LEU A 40 11.37 9.06 -3.10
C LEU A 40 10.52 10.32 -3.31
N LEU A 41 9.18 10.19 -3.33
CA LEU A 41 8.26 11.32 -3.46
C LEU A 41 8.38 12.28 -2.28
N THR A 42 8.49 11.75 -1.06
CA THR A 42 8.66 12.57 0.15
C THR A 42 9.99 13.31 0.14
N LEU A 43 11.07 12.65 -0.30
CA LEU A 43 12.39 13.24 -0.40
C LEU A 43 12.46 14.31 -1.51
N LEU A 44 11.82 14.05 -2.66
CA LEU A 44 11.71 15.02 -3.74
C LEU A 44 10.91 16.25 -3.31
N TRP A 45 9.80 16.06 -2.58
CA TRP A 45 9.05 17.15 -1.98
C TRP A 45 9.90 17.97 -1.00
N HIS A 46 10.69 17.31 -0.15
CA HIS A 46 11.59 17.99 0.79
C HIS A 46 12.70 18.79 0.07
N ILE A 47 13.34 18.22 -0.96
CA ILE A 47 14.36 18.92 -1.74
C ILE A 47 13.73 20.09 -2.49
N SER A 48 12.57 19.90 -3.11
CA SER A 48 11.89 20.96 -3.85
C SER A 48 11.50 22.14 -2.95
N SER A 49 10.96 21.88 -1.76
CA SER A 49 10.56 22.94 -0.82
C SER A 49 11.76 23.72 -0.26
N THR A 50 12.87 23.04 0.03
CA THR A 50 14.11 23.71 0.48
C THR A 50 14.76 24.53 -0.65
N HIS A 51 14.79 23.99 -1.88
CA HIS A 51 15.29 24.71 -3.04
C HIS A 51 14.41 25.92 -3.41
N LEU A 52 13.08 25.76 -3.37
CA LEU A 52 12.13 26.85 -3.60
C LEU A 52 12.36 27.96 -2.57
N ALA A 53 12.45 27.64 -1.27
CA ALA A 53 12.70 28.65 -0.23
C ALA A 53 13.97 29.48 -0.51
N ASN A 54 15.04 28.84 -1.02
CA ASN A 54 16.26 29.52 -1.43
C ASN A 54 16.05 30.40 -2.69
N THR A 55 15.29 29.89 -3.66
CA THR A 55 15.00 30.58 -4.93
C THR A 55 14.20 31.86 -4.74
N TYR A 56 13.33 31.92 -3.72
CA TYR A 56 12.53 33.10 -3.41
C TYR A 56 13.30 34.21 -2.66
N ALA A 57 14.59 33.99 -2.34
CA ALA A 57 15.49 34.95 -1.68
C ALA A 57 14.89 35.55 -0.40
N MET A 58 14.22 34.73 0.40
CA MET A 58 13.66 35.16 1.68
C MET A 58 14.77 35.40 2.71
N PRO A 59 14.62 36.38 3.63
CA PRO A 59 15.60 36.60 4.70
C PRO A 59 15.84 35.33 5.52
N ILE A 60 17.10 35.08 5.89
CA ILE A 60 17.50 33.94 6.74
C ILE A 60 16.60 33.76 7.97
N PRO A 61 16.32 34.79 8.81
CA PRO A 61 15.46 34.59 9.99
C PRO A 61 14.03 34.17 9.62
N TRP A 62 13.51 34.67 8.51
CA TRP A 62 12.21 34.24 8.00
C TRP A 62 12.25 32.78 7.54
N GLN A 63 13.31 32.39 6.82
CA GLN A 63 13.47 31.03 6.33
C GLN A 63 13.60 30.03 7.48
N THR A 64 14.35 30.37 8.54
CA THR A 64 14.47 29.52 9.72
C THR A 64 13.14 29.37 10.45
N ASP A 65 12.35 30.45 10.58
CA ASP A 65 11.04 30.41 11.24
C ASP A 65 10.02 29.63 10.40
N PHE A 66 10.01 29.85 9.08
CA PHE A 66 9.18 29.12 8.14
C PHE A 66 9.45 27.62 8.19
N LEU A 67 10.73 27.23 8.08
CA LEU A 67 11.14 25.83 8.17
C LEU A 67 10.83 25.27 9.56
N ALA A 68 11.10 26.00 10.64
CA ALA A 68 10.77 25.54 11.99
C ALA A 68 9.27 25.27 12.17
N GLN A 69 8.39 26.11 11.61
CA GLN A 69 6.96 25.88 11.64
C GLN A 69 6.53 24.70 10.76
N GLN A 70 7.08 24.58 9.54
CA GLN A 70 6.85 23.45 8.66
C GLN A 70 7.29 22.12 9.32
N PHE A 71 8.43 22.13 10.01
CA PHE A 71 8.96 20.96 10.70
C PHE A 71 8.37 20.71 12.09
N LYS A 72 7.68 21.67 12.70
CA LYS A 72 7.02 21.46 14.00
C LYS A 72 5.94 20.38 13.89
N GLY A 73 5.21 20.34 12.78
CA GLY A 73 4.28 19.25 12.46
C GLY A 73 4.99 17.93 12.12
N ILE A 74 6.13 18.03 11.42
CA ILE A 74 6.94 16.86 11.04
C ILE A 74 7.63 16.22 12.25
N LYS A 75 7.98 16.96 13.31
CA LYS A 75 8.62 16.37 14.51
C LYS A 75 7.74 15.29 15.14
N THR A 76 6.43 15.51 15.22
CA THR A 76 5.47 14.51 15.67
C THR A 76 5.41 13.32 14.71
N GLY A 77 5.39 13.59 13.40
CA GLY A 77 5.43 12.54 12.37
C GLY A 77 6.72 11.72 12.42
N TYR A 78 7.87 12.35 12.61
CA TYR A 78 9.19 11.73 12.73
C TYR A 78 9.30 10.86 13.97
N VAL A 79 8.75 11.31 15.11
CA VAL A 79 8.69 10.51 16.34
C VAL A 79 7.80 9.28 16.13
N LEU A 80 6.64 9.43 15.49
CA LEU A 80 5.78 8.30 15.12
C LEU A 80 6.48 7.34 14.14
N MET A 81 7.20 7.88 13.15
CA MET A 81 7.92 7.08 12.17
C MET A 81 9.14 6.36 12.78
N LYS A 82 9.90 6.99 13.67
CA LYS A 82 10.99 6.29 14.37
C LYS A 82 10.49 5.29 15.41
N GLY A 83 9.47 5.67 16.18
CA GLY A 83 8.99 4.87 17.31
C GLY A 83 8.09 3.71 16.91
N GLY A 84 7.31 3.85 15.83
CA GLY A 84 6.37 2.82 15.38
C GLY A 84 6.87 2.00 14.19
N TRP A 85 7.59 2.63 13.25
CA TRP A 85 7.83 2.03 11.93
C TRP A 85 9.03 1.10 11.89
N ILE A 86 10.18 1.54 12.42
CA ILE A 86 11.39 0.70 12.47
C ILE A 86 11.10 -0.62 13.23
N PRO A 87 10.42 -0.61 14.39
CA PRO A 87 10.07 -1.86 15.07
C PRO A 87 9.07 -2.70 14.27
N LEU A 88 8.10 -2.09 13.60
CA LEU A 88 7.08 -2.80 12.82
C LEU A 88 7.68 -3.48 11.59
N ASP A 89 8.57 -2.80 10.87
CA ASP A 89 9.33 -3.37 9.75
C ASP A 89 10.23 -4.52 10.23
N CYS A 90 10.89 -4.36 11.38
CA CYS A 90 11.71 -5.43 11.97
C CYS A 90 10.86 -6.64 12.36
N VAL A 91 9.70 -6.44 13.00
CA VAL A 91 8.77 -7.53 13.35
C VAL A 91 8.26 -8.23 12.10
N TYR A 92 7.92 -7.46 11.06
CA TYR A 92 7.47 -8.00 9.78
C TYR A 92 8.58 -8.82 9.10
N ALA A 93 9.80 -8.31 9.04
CA ALA A 93 10.94 -9.00 8.45
C ALA A 93 11.25 -10.32 9.19
N ILE A 94 11.24 -10.29 10.53
CA ILE A 94 11.45 -11.50 11.35
C ILE A 94 10.33 -12.52 11.11
N TRP A 95 9.08 -12.06 11.03
CA TRP A 95 7.94 -12.94 10.82
C TRP A 95 7.92 -13.53 9.39
N SER A 96 8.25 -12.72 8.38
CA SER A 96 8.45 -13.16 7.00
C SER A 96 9.53 -14.25 6.91
N LEU A 97 10.65 -14.04 7.60
CA LEU A 97 11.76 -14.98 7.65
C LEU A 97 11.34 -16.30 8.33
N ASP A 98 10.65 -16.23 9.46
CA ASP A 98 10.14 -17.40 10.18
C ASP A 98 9.12 -18.18 9.35
N TYR A 99 8.23 -17.48 8.63
CA TYR A 99 7.31 -18.12 7.69
C TYR A 99 8.05 -18.88 6.59
N HIS A 100 9.06 -18.25 5.97
CA HIS A 100 9.85 -18.89 4.92
C HIS A 100 10.56 -20.16 5.41
N HIS A 101 11.14 -20.11 6.62
CA HIS A 101 11.79 -21.26 7.24
C HIS A 101 10.79 -22.31 7.75
N GLY A 102 9.61 -21.91 8.21
CA GLY A 102 8.53 -22.79 8.66
C GLY A 102 7.97 -23.64 7.52
N VAL A 103 7.77 -23.03 6.34
CA VAL A 103 7.35 -23.74 5.12
C VAL A 103 8.41 -24.75 4.66
N GLN A 104 9.70 -24.39 4.70
CA GLN A 104 10.80 -25.32 4.36
C GLN A 104 10.88 -26.52 5.31
N ARG A 105 10.42 -26.38 6.56
CA ARG A 105 10.39 -27.46 7.56
C ARG A 105 9.11 -28.30 7.51
N GLY A 106 8.24 -28.12 6.52
CA GLY A 106 6.98 -28.86 6.41
C GLY A 106 5.96 -28.52 7.49
N ARG A 107 6.10 -27.35 8.14
CA ARG A 107 5.17 -26.88 9.16
C ARG A 107 3.99 -26.20 8.45
N ASN A 108 2.90 -26.96 8.28
CA ASN A 108 1.66 -26.46 7.67
C ASN A 108 0.95 -25.50 8.63
N SER A 109 1.27 -24.21 8.56
CA SER A 109 0.46 -23.15 9.20
C SER A 109 -0.25 -22.33 8.12
N PRO A 110 -1.33 -22.86 7.50
CA PRO A 110 -2.04 -22.18 6.41
C PRO A 110 -2.85 -20.95 6.87
N LEU A 111 -3.02 -20.72 8.17
CA LEU A 111 -3.84 -19.62 8.70
C LEU A 111 -3.08 -18.29 8.92
N SER A 112 -1.75 -18.29 9.01
CA SER A 112 -1.01 -17.08 9.42
C SER A 112 -0.83 -16.06 8.29
N THR A 113 -0.81 -16.50 7.03
CA THR A 113 -0.59 -15.62 5.87
C THR A 113 -1.69 -14.60 5.60
N PRO A 114 -3.00 -14.93 5.56
CA PRO A 114 -4.04 -13.94 5.24
C PRO A 114 -4.19 -12.88 6.34
N ILE A 115 -3.98 -13.25 7.60
CA ILE A 115 -4.07 -12.32 8.74
C ILE A 115 -2.93 -11.31 8.66
N LEU A 116 -1.68 -11.78 8.49
CA LEU A 116 -0.51 -10.91 8.39
C LEU A 116 -0.64 -9.95 7.20
N GLN A 117 -1.05 -10.48 6.06
CA GLN A 117 -1.33 -9.71 4.86
C GLN A 117 -2.35 -8.59 5.13
N THR A 118 -3.45 -8.91 5.82
CA THR A 118 -4.50 -7.93 6.15
C THR A 118 -3.96 -6.85 7.10
N LEU A 119 -3.19 -7.24 8.12
CA LEU A 119 -2.55 -6.28 9.05
C LEU A 119 -1.59 -5.34 8.33
N LEU A 120 -0.86 -5.85 7.33
CA LEU A 120 0.05 -5.06 6.53
C LEU A 120 -0.67 -4.04 5.65
N ASP A 121 -1.76 -4.45 4.99
CA ASP A 121 -2.59 -3.55 4.20
C ASP A 121 -3.25 -2.47 5.07
N LEU A 122 -3.73 -2.83 6.26
CA LEU A 122 -4.27 -1.88 7.23
C LEU A 122 -3.20 -0.88 7.72
N THR A 123 -1.99 -1.38 7.97
CA THR A 123 -0.87 -0.53 8.40
C THR A 123 -0.52 0.46 7.28
N LEU A 124 -0.37 -0.02 6.05
CA LEU A 124 -0.06 0.83 4.91
C LEU A 124 -1.17 1.86 4.64
N LEU A 125 -2.44 1.48 4.76
CA LEU A 125 -3.56 2.41 4.69
C LEU A 125 -3.49 3.50 5.76
N ALA A 126 -3.20 3.13 7.01
CA ALA A 126 -3.04 4.10 8.10
C ALA A 126 -1.90 5.09 7.81
N LEU A 127 -0.86 4.64 7.11
CA LEU A 127 0.31 5.45 6.79
C LEU A 127 0.07 6.40 5.63
N LEU A 128 -0.62 5.91 4.60
CA LEU A 128 -1.10 6.76 3.51
C LEU A 128 -2.07 7.82 4.06
N ALA A 129 -2.99 7.44 4.95
CA ALA A 129 -3.90 8.38 5.60
C ALA A 129 -3.15 9.41 6.46
N LEU A 130 -2.16 8.98 7.25
CA LEU A 130 -1.33 9.86 8.07
C LEU A 130 -0.53 10.83 7.19
N HIS A 131 0.04 10.36 6.08
CA HIS A 131 0.77 11.21 5.11
C HIS A 131 -0.14 12.29 4.51
N ILE A 132 -1.33 11.92 4.07
CA ILE A 132 -2.33 12.85 3.53
C ILE A 132 -2.71 13.87 4.60
N PHE A 133 -2.95 13.43 5.83
CA PHE A 133 -3.29 14.31 6.96
C PHE A 133 -2.16 15.29 7.28
N LEU A 134 -0.93 14.82 7.42
CA LEU A 134 0.24 15.66 7.73
C LEU A 134 0.51 16.68 6.63
N THR A 135 0.42 16.27 5.36
CA THR A 135 0.59 17.17 4.21
C THR A 135 -0.49 18.27 4.21
N THR A 136 -1.75 17.88 4.41
CA THR A 136 -2.87 18.82 4.49
C THR A 136 -2.73 19.81 5.65
N ARG A 137 -2.30 19.34 6.82
CA ARG A 137 -2.03 20.20 7.98
C ARG A 137 -0.87 21.16 7.74
N SER A 138 0.21 20.70 7.11
CA SER A 138 1.36 21.55 6.75
C SER A 138 0.94 22.72 5.84
N ILE A 139 0.02 22.48 4.90
CA ILE A 139 -0.51 23.53 4.02
C ILE A 139 -1.26 24.59 4.82
N GLN A 140 -2.11 24.16 5.76
CA GLN A 140 -2.87 25.09 6.62
C GLN A 140 -1.93 25.94 7.49
N THR A 141 -0.89 25.34 8.08
CA THR A 141 0.07 26.08 8.89
C THR A 141 0.88 27.06 8.05
N ASN A 142 1.26 26.70 6.82
CA ASN A 142 2.00 27.60 5.93
C ASN A 142 1.17 28.82 5.53
N ARG A 143 -0.13 28.64 5.22
CA ARG A 143 -1.03 29.77 4.95
C ARG A 143 -1.20 30.67 6.17
N ALA A 144 -1.39 30.10 7.36
CA ALA A 144 -1.48 30.88 8.59
C ALA A 144 -0.21 31.70 8.86
N PHE A 145 0.97 31.14 8.54
CA PHE A 145 2.24 31.84 8.69
C PHE A 145 2.38 33.05 7.74
N CYS A 146 1.92 32.94 6.48
CA CYS A 146 1.98 34.04 5.53
C CYS A 146 1.16 35.27 5.98
N HIS A 147 0.08 35.06 6.74
CA HIS A 147 -0.73 36.13 7.31
C HIS A 147 -0.37 36.50 8.76
N SER A 148 0.69 35.91 9.31
CA SER A 148 1.14 36.23 10.67
C SER A 148 1.73 37.64 10.75
N SER A 149 1.68 38.22 11.95
CA SER A 149 2.27 39.54 12.23
C SER A 149 3.78 39.58 11.98
N GLN A 150 4.48 38.44 12.01
CA GLN A 150 5.89 38.34 11.65
C GLN A 150 6.12 38.63 10.16
N THR A 151 5.29 38.07 9.28
CA THR A 151 5.39 38.31 7.83
C THR A 151 5.00 39.74 7.47
N LEU A 152 4.00 40.31 8.17
CA LEU A 152 3.60 41.71 8.00
C LEU A 152 4.70 42.70 8.41
N ARG A 153 5.53 42.37 9.41
CA ARG A 153 6.70 43.21 9.78
C ARG A 153 7.74 43.29 8.67
N LEU A 154 7.78 42.33 7.74
CA LEU A 154 8.67 42.32 6.58
C LEU A 154 8.11 43.06 5.37
N GLN A 155 6.91 43.64 5.46
CA GLN A 155 6.26 44.30 4.33
C GLN A 155 7.00 45.58 3.88
N GLY A 156 7.82 46.17 4.76
CA GLY A 156 8.72 47.28 4.43
C GLY A 156 10.13 46.86 4.01
N TYR A 157 10.45 45.56 3.99
CA TYR A 157 11.77 45.07 3.61
C TYR A 157 11.89 45.04 2.08
N VAL A 158 12.83 45.82 1.54
CA VAL A 158 13.16 45.79 0.12
C VAL A 158 14.00 44.55 -0.15
N PHE A 159 13.41 43.56 -0.81
CA PHE A 159 14.14 42.36 -1.19
C PHE A 159 15.20 42.70 -2.25
N PRO A 160 16.44 42.24 -2.09
CA PRO A 160 17.46 42.42 -3.10
C PRO A 160 17.00 41.78 -4.41
N ALA A 161 17.20 42.48 -5.53
CA ALA A 161 16.96 41.90 -6.84
C ALA A 161 17.95 40.75 -7.06
N VAL A 162 17.43 39.54 -7.28
CA VAL A 162 18.27 38.39 -7.65
C VAL A 162 18.70 38.59 -9.11
N PRO A 163 20.01 38.62 -9.43
CA PRO A 163 20.49 38.76 -10.79
C PRO A 163 19.90 37.66 -11.69
N GLY A 164 19.25 38.04 -12.78
CA GLY A 164 18.62 37.10 -13.73
C GLY A 164 17.13 36.80 -13.48
N GLN A 165 16.51 37.29 -12.41
CA GLN A 165 15.05 37.17 -12.18
C GLN A 165 14.35 38.54 -12.33
N HIS A 166 14.21 38.99 -13.58
CA HIS A 166 13.66 40.33 -13.89
C HIS A 166 12.14 40.47 -13.67
N ALA A 167 11.39 39.38 -13.44
CA ALA A 167 9.93 39.41 -13.39
C ALA A 167 9.32 39.38 -11.97
N HIS A 168 10.10 39.06 -10.92
CA HIS A 168 9.57 38.85 -9.56
C HIS A 168 9.81 40.02 -8.58
N SER A 169 10.50 41.07 -9.04
CA SER A 169 10.99 42.16 -8.19
C SER A 169 9.88 43.04 -7.59
N ALA A 170 8.67 43.04 -8.15
CA ALA A 170 7.56 43.89 -7.71
C ALA A 170 6.61 43.26 -6.68
N LEU A 171 6.73 41.95 -6.41
CA LEU A 171 5.83 41.26 -5.47
C LEU A 171 6.25 41.54 -4.03
N GLY A 172 5.29 41.96 -3.19
CA GLY A 172 5.49 42.15 -1.76
C GLY A 172 5.76 40.84 -1.00
N ALA A 173 6.27 40.92 0.23
CA ALA A 173 6.63 39.77 1.06
C ALA A 173 5.49 38.73 1.20
N VAL A 174 4.26 39.21 1.41
CA VAL A 174 3.07 38.36 1.56
C VAL A 174 2.78 37.59 0.28
N GLN A 175 2.79 38.25 -0.88
CA GLN A 175 2.54 37.61 -2.17
C GLN A 175 3.62 36.58 -2.51
N ARG A 176 4.89 36.85 -2.17
CA ARG A 176 5.98 35.86 -2.32
C ARG A 176 5.76 34.65 -1.41
N CYS A 177 5.32 34.86 -0.17
CA CYS A 177 4.98 33.78 0.75
C CYS A 177 3.81 32.93 0.23
N GLU A 178 2.74 33.57 -0.25
CA GLU A 178 1.59 32.87 -0.82
C GLU A 178 1.98 32.05 -2.05
N ARG A 179 2.79 32.62 -2.95
CA ARG A 179 3.26 31.93 -4.15
C ARG A 179 4.15 30.75 -3.82
N LEU A 180 5.10 30.92 -2.89
CA LEU A 180 5.89 29.81 -2.36
C LEU A 180 4.99 28.72 -1.74
N GLY A 181 3.97 29.13 -1.00
CA GLY A 181 2.96 28.22 -0.44
C GLY A 181 2.19 27.44 -1.51
N VAL A 182 1.84 28.08 -2.63
CA VAL A 182 1.20 27.43 -3.79
C VAL A 182 2.14 26.44 -4.46
N ASP A 183 3.41 26.79 -4.69
CA ASP A 183 4.38 25.88 -5.32
C ASP A 183 4.61 24.63 -4.46
N ILE A 184 4.75 24.82 -3.14
CA ILE A 184 4.86 23.72 -2.17
C ILE A 184 3.56 22.88 -2.16
N TRP A 185 2.40 23.53 -2.29
CA TRP A 185 1.11 22.84 -2.36
C TRP A 185 0.99 21.98 -3.61
N ILE A 186 1.36 22.49 -4.79
CA ILE A 186 1.31 21.72 -6.04
C ILE A 186 2.20 20.48 -5.94
N ALA A 187 3.42 20.64 -5.42
CA ALA A 187 4.32 19.50 -5.18
C ALA A 187 3.75 18.49 -4.18
N GLY A 188 3.15 18.97 -3.08
CA GLY A 188 2.51 18.12 -2.07
C GLY A 188 1.23 17.44 -2.56
N ALA A 189 0.44 18.10 -3.39
CA ALA A 189 -0.82 17.60 -3.94
C ALA A 189 -0.59 16.39 -4.84
N PHE A 190 0.48 16.38 -5.63
CA PHE A 190 0.88 15.21 -6.42
C PHE A 190 1.17 14.00 -5.51
N SER A 191 1.91 14.21 -4.43
CA SER A 191 2.21 13.16 -3.44
C SER A 191 0.94 12.64 -2.74
N VAL A 192 0.02 13.54 -2.36
CA VAL A 192 -1.29 13.19 -1.78
C VAL A 192 -2.14 12.40 -2.76
N GLY A 193 -2.17 12.80 -4.04
CA GLY A 193 -2.90 12.09 -5.10
C GLY A 193 -2.38 10.67 -5.30
N MET A 194 -1.06 10.48 -5.39
CA MET A 194 -0.44 9.15 -5.47
C MET A 194 -0.72 8.31 -4.22
N ALA A 195 -0.66 8.92 -3.03
CA ALA A 195 -1.00 8.22 -1.79
C ALA A 195 -2.47 7.77 -1.76
N GLY A 196 -3.39 8.60 -2.25
CA GLY A 196 -4.80 8.26 -2.40
C GLY A 196 -5.03 7.12 -3.39
N PHE A 197 -4.37 7.14 -4.55
CA PHE A 197 -4.43 6.07 -5.54
C PHE A 197 -3.94 4.74 -4.96
N LEU A 198 -2.77 4.73 -4.30
CA LEU A 198 -2.24 3.56 -3.62
C LEU A 198 -3.20 3.05 -2.54
N GLY A 199 -3.75 3.96 -1.72
CA GLY A 199 -4.73 3.62 -0.70
C GLY A 199 -5.97 2.95 -1.29
N GLY A 200 -6.45 3.45 -2.42
CA GLY A 200 -7.54 2.83 -3.18
C GLY A 200 -7.24 1.38 -3.59
N LEU A 201 -6.04 1.11 -4.12
CA LEU A 201 -5.62 -0.25 -4.48
C LEU A 201 -5.62 -1.20 -3.27
N HIS A 202 -5.15 -0.74 -2.10
CA HIS A 202 -5.18 -1.54 -0.88
C HIS A 202 -6.61 -1.80 -0.39
N CYS A 203 -7.50 -0.80 -0.45
CA CYS A 203 -8.92 -0.98 -0.13
C CYS A 203 -9.59 -2.01 -1.04
N VAL A 204 -9.32 -1.99 -2.35
CA VAL A 204 -9.85 -2.99 -3.30
C VAL A 204 -9.32 -4.38 -2.94
N GLY A 205 -8.03 -4.53 -2.67
CA GLY A 205 -7.44 -5.80 -2.25
C GLY A 205 -8.05 -6.34 -0.96
N LEU A 206 -8.30 -5.48 0.04
CA LEU A 206 -9.01 -5.85 1.27
C LEU A 206 -10.46 -6.26 0.98
N GLY A 207 -11.16 -5.54 0.11
CA GLY A 207 -12.53 -5.85 -0.30
C GLY A 207 -12.65 -7.22 -0.96
N VAL A 208 -11.77 -7.55 -1.91
CA VAL A 208 -11.74 -8.86 -2.58
C VAL A 208 -11.51 -9.99 -1.58
N ARG A 209 -10.60 -9.81 -0.60
CA ARG A 209 -10.35 -10.82 0.45
C ARG A 209 -11.50 -10.95 1.43
N GLY A 210 -12.10 -9.83 1.85
CA GLY A 210 -13.26 -9.83 2.73
C GLY A 210 -14.48 -10.49 2.07
N TRP A 211 -14.67 -10.25 0.77
CA TRP A 211 -15.76 -10.84 -0.02
C TRP A 211 -15.67 -12.37 -0.06
N GLY A 212 -14.48 -12.94 -0.25
CA GLY A 212 -14.28 -14.39 -0.24
C GLY A 212 -14.63 -15.05 1.09
N VAL A 213 -14.39 -14.37 2.22
CA VAL A 213 -14.75 -14.86 3.56
C VAL A 213 -16.25 -14.78 3.82
N GLY A 214 -16.92 -13.74 3.29
CA GLY A 214 -18.36 -13.54 3.43
C GLY A 214 -19.19 -14.52 2.59
N VAL A 215 -18.84 -14.70 1.32
CA VAL A 215 -19.64 -15.51 0.38
C VAL A 215 -19.38 -17.02 0.53
N GLY A 216 -18.19 -17.42 0.95
CA GLY A 216 -17.87 -18.85 1.18
C GLY A 216 -18.58 -19.46 2.38
N ARG A 217 -19.21 -18.64 3.24
CA ARG A 217 -19.83 -19.10 4.49
C ARG A 217 -21.25 -19.65 4.30
N ASP A 218 -21.90 -19.37 3.17
CA ASP A 218 -23.29 -19.76 2.91
C ASP A 218 -23.46 -20.98 1.97
N VAL A 219 -22.38 -21.52 1.39
CA VAL A 219 -22.47 -22.66 0.44
C VAL A 219 -22.17 -24.03 1.09
N GLY A 220 -21.74 -24.04 2.36
CA GLY A 220 -21.38 -25.26 3.10
C GLY A 220 -22.41 -25.74 4.12
N GLY A 221 -23.64 -25.20 4.11
CA GLY A 221 -24.72 -25.61 5.01
C GLY A 221 -25.31 -26.96 4.58
N ASP A 222 -25.04 -27.98 5.39
CA ASP A 222 -25.89 -29.14 5.65
C ASP A 222 -26.34 -29.99 4.45
N ARG A 223 -25.41 -30.78 3.92
CA ARG A 223 -25.73 -32.17 3.61
C ARG A 223 -24.96 -33.09 4.55
N GLU A 224 -25.37 -33.06 5.82
CA GLU A 224 -25.45 -34.31 6.57
C GLU A 224 -26.36 -35.26 5.78
N VAL A 225 -25.77 -36.04 4.87
CA VAL A 225 -26.39 -37.31 4.49
C VAL A 225 -26.16 -38.24 5.67
N GLU A 226 -27.02 -38.08 6.66
CA GLU A 226 -27.34 -39.11 7.64
C GLU A 226 -27.95 -40.27 6.86
N GLY A 227 -27.10 -41.15 6.34
CA GLY A 227 -27.48 -42.18 5.38
C GLY A 227 -26.74 -43.48 5.63
N GLY A 228 -27.31 -44.31 6.49
CA GLY A 228 -27.35 -45.75 6.22
C GLY A 228 -26.23 -46.59 6.84
N ARG A 229 -26.40 -46.89 8.13
CA ARG A 229 -25.93 -48.15 8.69
C ARG A 229 -26.81 -49.26 8.11
N GLY A 230 -26.30 -50.03 7.14
CA GLY A 230 -26.85 -51.34 6.79
C GLY A 230 -26.96 -51.62 5.28
N SER A 231 -26.09 -52.47 4.77
CA SER A 231 -26.45 -53.81 4.26
C SER A 231 -25.37 -54.30 3.30
N GLU A 232 -24.86 -55.49 3.60
CA GLU A 232 -24.00 -56.28 2.73
C GLU A 232 -24.71 -56.61 1.40
N GLY A 233 -23.91 -56.73 0.33
CA GLY A 233 -24.22 -57.55 -0.83
C GLY A 233 -24.90 -56.86 -2.01
N GLY A 234 -24.14 -56.59 -3.07
CA GLY A 234 -24.70 -56.26 -4.38
C GLY A 234 -23.67 -55.71 -5.35
N ALA A 235 -23.08 -56.56 -6.18
CA ALA A 235 -22.30 -56.15 -7.34
C ALA A 235 -23.24 -55.50 -8.37
N GLY A 236 -23.20 -54.18 -8.46
CA GLY A 236 -23.93 -53.37 -9.43
C GLY A 236 -22.99 -52.36 -10.09
N GLU A 237 -22.78 -52.54 -11.39
CA GLU A 237 -21.96 -51.71 -12.26
C GLU A 237 -22.68 -50.36 -12.52
N GLU A 238 -22.30 -49.31 -11.80
CA GLU A 238 -22.81 -47.95 -12.02
C GLU A 238 -21.91 -47.14 -12.95
N LYS A 239 -22.51 -46.74 -14.07
CA LYS A 239 -21.93 -45.93 -15.14
C LYS A 239 -21.97 -44.46 -14.74
N GLY A 240 -20.89 -43.95 -14.17
CA GLY A 240 -20.76 -42.56 -13.73
C GLY A 240 -20.78 -41.57 -14.91
N MET A 241 -21.84 -40.77 -15.00
CA MET A 241 -21.87 -39.53 -15.79
C MET A 241 -21.26 -38.41 -14.93
N GLY A 242 -19.99 -38.10 -15.21
CA GLY A 242 -19.30 -36.95 -14.61
C GLY A 242 -19.79 -35.64 -15.21
N MET A 243 -20.48 -34.84 -14.41
CA MET A 243 -20.68 -33.40 -14.66
C MET A 243 -19.74 -32.62 -13.74
N ASP A 244 -18.47 -32.50 -14.17
CA ASP A 244 -17.51 -31.54 -13.62
C ASP A 244 -17.85 -30.14 -14.17
N GLY A 245 -18.86 -29.52 -13.57
CA GLY A 245 -19.23 -28.12 -13.80
C GLY A 245 -18.58 -27.20 -12.77
N GLY A 246 -17.26 -27.27 -12.60
CA GLY A 246 -16.52 -26.33 -11.77
C GLY A 246 -16.41 -24.99 -12.50
N ILE A 247 -17.20 -24.00 -12.08
CA ILE A 247 -17.08 -22.62 -12.57
C ILE A 247 -15.71 -22.09 -12.13
N ASP A 248 -14.80 -22.01 -13.10
CA ASP A 248 -13.43 -21.58 -12.92
C ASP A 248 -13.38 -20.05 -12.76
N ALA A 249 -13.64 -19.58 -11.54
CA ALA A 249 -13.64 -18.16 -11.20
C ALA A 249 -12.28 -17.49 -11.48
N GLU A 250 -11.19 -18.25 -11.62
CA GLU A 250 -9.86 -17.72 -12.00
C GLU A 250 -9.76 -17.38 -13.50
N GLY A 251 -10.55 -18.02 -14.37
CA GLY A 251 -10.57 -17.73 -15.80
C GLY A 251 -11.04 -16.32 -16.12
N GLY A 252 -12.07 -15.85 -15.41
CA GLY A 252 -12.66 -14.52 -15.64
C GLY A 252 -11.73 -13.35 -15.30
N TRP A 253 -10.85 -13.49 -14.31
CA TRP A 253 -9.93 -12.40 -13.93
C TRP A 253 -8.82 -12.15 -14.95
N ARG A 254 -8.40 -13.20 -15.68
CA ARG A 254 -7.40 -13.06 -16.75
C ARG A 254 -7.93 -12.23 -17.90
N GLU A 255 -9.20 -12.40 -18.27
CA GLU A 255 -9.82 -11.61 -19.35
C GLU A 255 -9.97 -10.14 -18.95
N VAL A 256 -10.43 -9.85 -17.73
CA VAL A 256 -10.57 -8.45 -17.25
C VAL A 256 -9.22 -7.74 -17.10
N LEU A 257 -8.17 -8.44 -16.64
CA LEU A 257 -6.82 -7.87 -16.58
C LEU A 257 -6.23 -7.60 -17.96
N LEU A 258 -6.48 -8.48 -18.94
CA LEU A 258 -6.00 -8.31 -20.31
C LEU A 258 -6.72 -7.15 -21.03
N GLU A 259 -8.01 -6.93 -20.77
CA GLU A 259 -8.75 -5.77 -21.30
C GLU A 259 -8.26 -4.43 -20.73
N CYS A 260 -7.71 -4.41 -19.52
CA CYS A 260 -7.19 -3.17 -18.90
C CYS A 260 -5.73 -2.86 -19.27
N LEU A 261 -4.98 -3.83 -19.79
CA LEU A 261 -3.53 -3.73 -20.04
C LEU A 261 -3.15 -3.55 -21.52
N VAL A 262 -4.10 -3.69 -22.44
CA VAL A 262 -3.89 -3.44 -23.87
C VAL A 262 -4.73 -2.22 -24.27
N PRO A 263 -4.11 -1.04 -24.51
CA PRO A 263 -4.81 0.15 -24.99
C PRO A 263 -5.30 0.02 -26.43
#